data_AF-A0A6A6F5K9-F1
#
_entry.id   AF-A0A6A6F5K9-F1
#
_cell.length_a   1.000
_cell.length_b   1.000
_cell.length_c   1.000
_cell.angle_alpha   90.00
_cell.angle_beta   90.00
_cell.angle_gamma   90.00
#
_symmetry.space_group_name_H-M   'P 1'
#
loop_
_entity.id
_entity.type
_entity.pdbx_description
1 polymer ?
#
loop_
_entity_poly.entity_id
_entity_poly.type
_entity_poly.pdbx_seq_one_letter_code
_entity_poly.pdbx_strand_id
1 'polypeptide(L)'
;MRVPGWWHRALHNCRRRKRRASAPTSPPWPPQAILDNRIAYMSQIRARPSWTLINHDSDTPISALYRLYERLVLDDTVGYRNEIEYFWRHRGWPVADIPDPNDKDPARYAFLAAIPELLVRAFNNNISMGLARYTPAIISPEEAEALQNMPEEDKTYESVPRWTQQVKPLADELTIPMVAGPDLVLPGEEELDPAFLRLNIRLGVPHILFT
;
A
#
# COMPACT_ATOMS: atom_id res chain seq x y z
N MET A 1 24.09 -7.37 73.49
CA MET A 1 23.60 -6.26 72.64
C MET A 1 23.21 -6.84 71.29
N ARG A 2 21.93 -6.75 70.93
CA ARG A 2 21.32 -7.31 69.71
C ARG A 2 21.52 -6.34 68.54
N VAL A 3 21.95 -6.84 67.39
CA VAL A 3 21.93 -6.12 66.11
C VAL A 3 20.79 -6.73 65.28
N PRO A 4 19.77 -5.97 64.85
CA PRO A 4 18.66 -6.51 64.07
C PRO A 4 18.98 -6.55 62.57
N GLY A 5 18.67 -7.67 61.94
CA GLY A 5 18.68 -7.83 60.49
C GLY A 5 17.48 -7.16 59.82
N TRP A 6 17.69 -6.67 58.60
CA TRP A 6 16.64 -6.29 57.67
C TRP A 6 17.06 -6.69 56.25
N TRP A 7 16.35 -7.68 55.72
CA TRP A 7 16.31 -8.00 54.30
C TRP A 7 15.26 -7.14 53.58
N HIS A 8 15.45 -7.01 52.27
CA HIS A 8 14.50 -6.57 51.24
C HIS A 8 14.25 -5.07 51.06
N ARG A 9 14.96 -4.48 50.09
CA ARG A 9 14.45 -3.38 49.28
C ARG A 9 13.88 -3.95 47.99
N ALA A 10 12.57 -3.86 47.83
CA ALA A 10 11.84 -4.29 46.66
C ALA A 10 12.29 -3.49 45.42
N LEU A 11 12.67 -4.21 44.36
CA LEU A 11 12.70 -3.68 43.00
C LEU A 11 11.24 -3.47 42.57
N HIS A 12 10.76 -2.23 42.69
CA HIS A 12 9.51 -1.84 42.06
C HIS A 12 9.69 -1.91 40.54
N ASN A 13 9.23 -3.01 39.95
CA ASN A 13 9.06 -3.16 38.51
C ASN A 13 8.02 -2.14 38.03
N CYS A 14 8.49 -1.00 37.53
CA CYS A 14 7.69 -0.07 36.75
C CYS A 14 7.46 -0.67 35.35
N ARG A 15 6.63 -1.72 35.26
CA ARG A 15 6.10 -2.19 33.97
C ARG A 15 5.12 -1.13 33.46
N ARG A 16 5.63 -0.13 32.74
CA ARG A 16 4.82 0.69 31.84
C ARG A 16 4.11 -0.26 30.88
N ARG A 17 2.82 -0.48 31.10
CA ARG A 17 1.91 -1.10 30.14
C ARG A 17 1.89 -0.15 28.92
N LYS A 18 2.78 -0.38 27.93
CA LYS A 18 2.62 0.24 26.61
C LYS A 18 1.26 -0.24 26.11
N ARG A 19 0.26 0.63 26.04
CA ARG A 19 -0.97 0.36 25.28
C ARG A 19 -0.48 0.10 23.86
N ARG A 20 -0.53 -1.17 23.42
CA ARG A 20 -0.35 -1.49 22.00
C ARG A 20 -1.42 -0.67 21.26
N ALA A 21 -1.03 0.01 20.19
CA ALA A 21 -2.01 0.60 19.30
C ALA A 21 -2.99 -0.51 18.87
N SER A 22 -4.28 -0.20 18.86
CA SER A 22 -5.28 -1.12 18.33
C SER A 22 -4.94 -1.40 16.86
N ALA A 23 -5.07 -2.65 16.43
CA ALA A 23 -4.93 -2.97 15.02
C ALA A 23 -6.01 -2.22 14.22
N PRO A 24 -5.69 -1.75 12.99
CA PRO A 24 -6.66 -1.07 12.14
C PRO A 24 -7.83 -2.00 11.80
N THR A 25 -9.04 -1.44 11.75
CA THR A 25 -10.28 -2.14 11.42
C THR A 25 -10.35 -2.48 9.93
N SER A 26 -11.17 -3.49 9.57
CA SER A 26 -11.49 -3.83 8.18
C SER A 26 -12.96 -3.48 7.88
N PRO A 27 -13.27 -2.74 6.79
CA PRO A 27 -12.31 -2.08 5.90
C PRO A 27 -11.57 -0.92 6.62
N PRO A 28 -10.42 -0.46 6.07
CA PRO A 28 -9.70 0.74 6.53
C PRO A 28 -10.58 1.99 6.62
N TRP A 29 -10.13 2.99 7.38
CA TRP A 29 -10.88 4.24 7.53
C TRP A 29 -11.02 4.97 6.20
N PRO A 30 -12.08 5.79 6.01
CA PRO A 30 -12.17 6.72 4.89
C PRO A 30 -10.95 7.66 4.82
N PRO A 31 -10.57 8.17 3.63
CA PRO A 31 -9.30 8.87 3.47
C PRO A 31 -9.24 10.13 4.33
N GLN A 32 -10.33 10.90 4.40
CA GLN A 32 -10.39 12.08 5.26
C GLN A 32 -10.18 11.75 6.74
N ALA A 33 -10.78 10.67 7.23
CA ALA A 33 -10.61 10.24 8.63
C ALA A 33 -9.17 9.78 8.93
N ILE A 34 -8.48 9.16 7.94
CA ILE A 34 -7.05 8.85 8.03
C ILE A 34 -6.24 10.15 8.13
N LEU A 35 -6.52 11.14 7.27
CA LEU A 35 -5.81 12.42 7.25
C LEU A 35 -6.00 13.20 8.56
N ASP A 36 -7.23 13.30 9.06
CA ASP A 36 -7.57 13.98 10.31
C ASP A 36 -6.87 13.35 11.53
N ASN A 37 -6.54 12.05 11.45
CA ASN A 37 -5.93 11.27 12.53
C ASN A 37 -4.58 10.66 12.12
N ARG A 38 -3.86 11.31 11.19
CA ARG A 38 -2.69 10.76 10.49
C ARG A 38 -1.68 10.07 11.39
N ILE A 39 -1.24 10.73 12.45
CA ILE A 39 -0.21 10.19 13.38
C ILE A 39 -0.72 8.94 14.10
N ALA A 40 -1.96 8.98 14.57
CA ALA A 40 -2.57 7.85 15.25
C ALA A 40 -2.77 6.68 14.28
N TYR A 41 -3.25 6.94 13.07
CA TYR A 41 -3.48 5.92 12.05
C TYR A 41 -2.17 5.29 11.55
N MET A 42 -1.14 6.11 11.28
CA MET A 42 0.21 5.66 10.95
C MET A 42 0.77 4.71 12.04
N SER A 43 0.53 5.02 13.30
CA SER A 43 0.94 4.16 14.42
C SER A 43 0.19 2.81 14.42
N GLN A 44 -1.08 2.78 14.03
CA GLN A 44 -1.86 1.55 13.92
C GLN A 44 -1.36 0.65 12.78
N ILE A 45 -1.11 1.21 11.59
CA ILE A 45 -0.64 0.41 10.44
C ILE A 45 0.77 -0.13 10.65
N ARG A 46 1.65 0.61 11.35
CA ARG A 46 3.00 0.15 11.71
C ARG A 46 2.98 -0.94 12.78
N ALA A 47 1.93 -0.97 13.60
CA ALA A 47 1.73 -1.99 14.62
C ALA A 47 0.94 -3.21 14.11
N ARG A 48 0.47 -3.20 12.84
CA ARG A 48 -0.35 -4.28 12.26
C ARG A 48 0.43 -5.61 12.30
N PRO A 49 -0.10 -6.64 12.97
CA PRO A 49 0.49 -7.97 12.93
C PRO A 49 0.10 -8.68 11.64
N SER A 50 1.11 -9.22 10.93
CA SER A 50 1.01 -9.98 9.67
C SER A 50 0.44 -9.21 8.47
N TRP A 51 0.68 -9.78 7.28
CA TRP A 51 0.27 -9.23 5.99
C TRP A 51 -1.24 -9.34 5.74
N THR A 52 -1.97 -10.17 6.48
CA THR A 52 -3.43 -10.35 6.29
C THR A 52 -4.24 -9.26 6.99
N LEU A 53 -5.31 -8.77 6.36
CA LEU A 53 -6.39 -8.09 7.09
C LEU A 53 -7.00 -9.09 8.10
N ILE A 54 -7.43 -8.60 9.27
CA ILE A 54 -7.94 -9.43 10.37
C ILE A 54 -9.05 -10.37 9.84
N ASN A 55 -8.92 -11.68 10.11
CA ASN A 55 -9.85 -12.79 9.76
C ASN A 55 -9.70 -13.49 8.39
N HIS A 56 -8.51 -13.55 7.79
CA HIS A 56 -8.27 -14.41 6.63
C HIS A 56 -7.15 -15.42 6.88
N ASP A 57 -7.36 -16.68 6.47
CA ASP A 57 -6.37 -17.76 6.56
C ASP A 57 -5.22 -17.58 5.54
N SER A 58 -5.46 -16.78 4.49
CA SER A 58 -4.49 -16.41 3.46
C SER A 58 -4.71 -14.97 3.01
N ASP A 59 -3.66 -14.27 2.60
CA ASP A 59 -3.82 -12.92 2.07
C ASP A 59 -4.52 -12.92 0.69
N THR A 60 -5.11 -11.79 0.32
CA THR A 60 -5.86 -11.63 -0.94
C THR A 60 -5.44 -10.37 -1.69
N PRO A 61 -5.66 -10.28 -3.02
CA PRO A 61 -5.37 -9.05 -3.76
C PRO A 61 -6.19 -7.86 -3.25
N ILE A 62 -7.44 -8.07 -2.81
CA ILE A 62 -8.27 -7.01 -2.20
C ILE A 62 -7.63 -6.51 -0.90
N SER A 63 -7.19 -7.41 -0.04
CA SER A 63 -6.52 -7.04 1.20
C SER A 63 -5.28 -6.20 0.93
N ALA A 64 -4.43 -6.62 -0.02
CA ALA A 64 -3.26 -5.87 -0.44
C ALA A 64 -3.62 -4.49 -1.04
N LEU A 65 -4.70 -4.40 -1.83
CA LEU A 65 -5.21 -3.14 -2.37
C LEU A 65 -5.58 -2.15 -1.27
N TYR A 66 -6.25 -2.62 -0.21
CA TYR A 66 -6.56 -1.81 0.97
C TYR A 66 -5.31 -1.35 1.72
N ARG A 67 -4.30 -2.21 1.87
CA ARG A 67 -3.04 -1.80 2.49
C ARG A 67 -2.35 -0.73 1.66
N LEU A 68 -2.30 -0.91 0.35
CA LEU A 68 -1.70 0.05 -0.57
C LEU A 68 -2.43 1.40 -0.52
N TYR A 69 -3.77 1.40 -0.46
CA TYR A 69 -4.60 2.58 -0.21
C TYR A 69 -4.16 3.33 1.06
N GLU A 70 -4.05 2.64 2.20
CA GLU A 70 -3.65 3.28 3.47
C GLU A 70 -2.27 3.91 3.38
N ARG A 71 -1.32 3.24 2.72
CA ARG A 71 0.05 3.74 2.54
C ARG A 71 0.09 4.97 1.63
N LEU A 72 -0.71 4.99 0.56
CA LEU A 72 -0.79 6.12 -0.37
C LEU A 72 -1.45 7.35 0.28
N VAL A 73 -2.57 7.20 1.01
CA VAL A 73 -3.19 8.31 1.76
C VAL A 73 -2.22 8.90 2.79
N LEU A 74 -1.37 8.06 3.36
CA LEU A 74 -0.36 8.46 4.33
C LEU A 74 0.97 8.90 3.70
N ASP A 75 1.07 8.98 2.38
CA ASP A 75 2.33 9.19 1.66
C ASP A 75 3.53 8.44 2.29
N ASP A 76 3.31 7.18 2.64
CA ASP A 76 4.31 6.30 3.22
C ASP A 76 5.08 5.59 2.10
N THR A 77 6.05 6.29 1.51
CA THR A 77 6.83 5.82 0.34
C THR A 77 7.43 4.45 0.50
N VAL A 78 8.02 4.17 1.66
CA VAL A 78 8.57 2.83 1.93
C VAL A 78 7.44 1.80 2.02
N GLY A 79 6.35 2.16 2.69
CA GLY A 79 5.20 1.29 2.85
C GLY A 79 4.54 0.91 1.53
N TYR A 80 4.19 1.88 0.67
CA TYR A 80 3.50 1.55 -0.59
C TYR A 80 4.42 0.81 -1.57
N ARG A 81 5.73 1.11 -1.60
CA ARG A 81 6.67 0.36 -2.45
C ARG A 81 6.80 -1.10 -2.03
N ASN A 82 6.84 -1.36 -0.72
CA ASN A 82 6.86 -2.72 -0.20
C ASN A 82 5.57 -3.49 -0.54
N GLU A 83 4.40 -2.83 -0.47
CA GLU A 83 3.13 -3.46 -0.86
C GLU A 83 3.04 -3.71 -2.37
N ILE A 84 3.56 -2.81 -3.22
CA ILE A 84 3.68 -3.02 -4.67
C ILE A 84 4.58 -4.23 -4.96
N GLU A 85 5.75 -4.31 -4.32
CA GLU A 85 6.66 -5.46 -4.46
C GLU A 85 6.03 -6.76 -3.95
N TYR A 86 5.33 -6.70 -2.83
CA TYR A 86 4.57 -7.83 -2.29
C TYR A 86 3.53 -8.31 -3.32
N PHE A 87 2.77 -7.40 -3.92
CA PHE A 87 1.78 -7.72 -4.96
C PHE A 87 2.43 -8.30 -6.23
N TRP A 88 3.57 -7.76 -6.65
CA TRP A 88 4.36 -8.26 -7.78
C TRP A 88 4.74 -9.73 -7.60
N ARG A 89 5.22 -10.09 -6.40
CA ARG A 89 5.64 -11.46 -6.05
C ARG A 89 4.49 -12.47 -5.98
N HIS A 90 3.24 -12.02 -5.82
CA HIS A 90 2.07 -12.89 -5.85
C HIS A 90 1.60 -13.13 -7.29
N ARG A 91 2.24 -14.10 -7.96
CA ARG A 91 1.93 -14.47 -9.36
C ARG A 91 0.51 -14.95 -9.58
N GLY A 92 -0.15 -15.45 -8.54
CA GLY A 92 -1.57 -15.82 -8.61
C GLY A 92 -2.53 -14.63 -8.59
N TRP A 93 -2.03 -13.39 -8.54
CA TRP A 93 -2.83 -12.17 -8.50
C TRP A 93 -2.61 -11.30 -9.75
N PRO A 94 -3.07 -11.71 -10.95
CA PRO A 94 -3.13 -10.80 -12.10
C PRO A 94 -3.86 -9.51 -11.71
N VAL A 95 -3.38 -8.36 -12.16
CA VAL A 95 -4.01 -7.07 -11.81
C VAL A 95 -5.42 -7.01 -12.39
N ALA A 96 -5.65 -7.58 -13.57
CA ALA A 96 -6.95 -7.62 -14.22
C ALA A 96 -8.02 -8.41 -13.43
N ASP A 97 -7.58 -9.35 -12.60
CA ASP A 97 -8.46 -10.27 -11.86
C ASP A 97 -8.75 -9.80 -10.42
N ILE A 98 -8.29 -8.60 -10.03
CA ILE A 98 -8.63 -8.02 -8.73
C ILE A 98 -10.16 -7.87 -8.66
N PRO A 99 -10.84 -8.56 -7.72
CA PRO A 99 -12.29 -8.48 -7.62
C PRO A 99 -12.75 -7.10 -7.17
N ASP A 100 -13.96 -6.71 -7.58
CA ASP A 100 -14.59 -5.47 -7.16
C ASP A 100 -14.90 -5.52 -5.64
N PRO A 101 -14.30 -4.64 -4.81
CA PRO A 101 -14.56 -4.63 -3.37
C PRO A 101 -15.97 -4.17 -3.00
N ASN A 102 -16.73 -3.54 -3.91
CA ASN A 102 -18.05 -2.95 -3.65
C ASN A 102 -18.05 -2.06 -2.39
N ASP A 103 -17.02 -1.23 -2.26
CA ASP A 103 -16.78 -0.45 -1.06
C ASP A 103 -17.89 0.61 -0.88
N LYS A 104 -18.43 0.69 0.34
CA LYS A 104 -19.55 1.57 0.69
C LYS A 104 -19.14 3.03 0.83
N ASP A 105 -17.87 3.31 1.09
CA ASP A 105 -17.36 4.67 1.19
C ASP A 105 -16.91 5.14 -0.20
N PRO A 106 -17.54 6.18 -0.78
CA PRO A 106 -17.27 6.57 -2.17
C PRO A 106 -15.82 7.04 -2.35
N ALA A 107 -15.26 7.78 -1.38
CA ALA A 107 -13.89 8.29 -1.44
C ALA A 107 -12.86 7.15 -1.43
N ARG A 108 -13.02 6.18 -0.51
CA ARG A 108 -12.18 4.98 -0.48
C ARG A 108 -12.39 4.14 -1.74
N TYR A 109 -13.62 3.97 -2.23
CA TYR A 109 -13.89 3.20 -3.44
C TYR A 109 -13.21 3.79 -4.68
N ALA A 110 -13.32 5.12 -4.88
CA ALA A 110 -12.62 5.83 -5.94
C ALA A 110 -11.10 5.66 -5.84
N PHE A 111 -10.55 5.77 -4.63
CA PHE A 111 -9.13 5.55 -4.40
C PHE A 111 -8.69 4.13 -4.79
N LEU A 112 -9.43 3.11 -4.35
CA LEU A 112 -9.17 1.71 -4.69
C LEU A 112 -9.27 1.47 -6.20
N ALA A 113 -10.14 2.18 -6.92
CA ALA A 113 -10.28 2.06 -8.37
C ALA A 113 -9.09 2.64 -9.16
N ALA A 114 -8.39 3.64 -8.62
CA ALA A 114 -7.19 4.21 -9.24
C ALA A 114 -5.93 3.35 -9.03
N ILE A 115 -5.83 2.62 -7.92
CA ILE A 115 -4.63 1.85 -7.57
C ILE A 115 -4.24 0.80 -8.64
N PRO A 116 -5.16 0.05 -9.27
CA PRO A 116 -4.79 -0.86 -10.35
C PRO A 116 -4.06 -0.19 -11.52
N GLU A 117 -4.36 1.07 -11.84
CA GLU A 117 -3.61 1.82 -12.86
C GLU A 117 -2.16 2.11 -12.42
N LEU A 118 -1.91 2.34 -11.13
CA LEU A 118 -0.53 2.42 -10.59
C LEU A 118 0.18 1.08 -10.72
N LEU A 119 -0.46 -0.02 -10.33
CA LEU A 119 0.12 -1.36 -10.40
C LEU A 119 0.47 -1.72 -11.85
N VAL A 120 -0.44 -1.49 -12.79
CA VAL A 120 -0.19 -1.72 -14.23
C VAL A 120 1.01 -0.91 -14.71
N ARG A 121 1.11 0.38 -14.37
CA ARG A 121 2.28 1.20 -14.77
C ARG A 121 3.58 0.67 -14.20
N ALA A 122 3.62 0.35 -12.90
CA ALA A 122 4.82 -0.18 -12.25
C ALA A 122 5.23 -1.54 -12.85
N PHE A 123 4.25 -2.42 -13.06
CA PHE A 123 4.49 -3.79 -13.51
C PHE A 123 4.87 -3.83 -14.99
N ASN A 124 4.19 -3.07 -15.83
CA ASN A 124 4.48 -3.02 -17.26
C ASN A 124 5.82 -2.33 -17.53
N ASN A 125 6.24 -1.36 -16.71
CA ASN A 125 7.61 -0.84 -16.78
C ASN A 125 8.65 -1.92 -16.49
N ASN A 126 8.42 -2.77 -15.49
CA ASN A 126 9.34 -3.88 -15.20
C ASN A 126 9.36 -4.90 -16.35
N ILE A 127 8.19 -5.27 -16.87
CA ILE A 127 8.05 -6.22 -17.98
C ILE A 127 8.74 -5.69 -19.24
N SER A 128 8.59 -4.39 -19.55
CA SER A 128 9.22 -3.80 -20.73
C SER A 128 10.76 -3.85 -20.66
N MET A 129 11.32 -3.75 -19.45
CA MET A 129 12.75 -3.91 -19.16
C MET A 129 13.23 -5.38 -19.11
N GLY A 130 12.34 -6.36 -19.35
CA GLY A 130 12.68 -7.79 -19.32
C GLY A 130 12.56 -8.44 -17.94
N LEU A 131 12.02 -7.75 -16.93
CA LEU A 131 11.71 -8.36 -15.64
C LEU A 131 10.37 -9.08 -15.75
N ALA A 132 10.40 -10.40 -15.95
CA ALA A 132 9.17 -11.16 -16.00
C ALA A 132 8.58 -11.36 -14.60
N ARG A 133 7.29 -11.04 -14.45
CA ARG A 133 6.53 -11.25 -13.21
C ARG A 133 6.36 -12.73 -12.87
N TYR A 134 6.16 -13.53 -13.91
CA TYR A 134 5.76 -14.93 -13.81
C TYR A 134 6.93 -15.92 -13.75
N THR A 135 8.18 -15.43 -13.74
CA THR A 135 9.40 -16.26 -13.65
C THR A 135 9.89 -16.39 -12.21
N PRO A 136 10.56 -17.51 -11.86
CA PRO A 136 11.19 -17.71 -10.55
C PRO A 136 11.99 -16.50 -10.06
N ALA A 137 12.07 -16.32 -8.73
CA ALA A 137 12.81 -15.19 -8.16
C ALA A 137 14.34 -15.27 -8.41
N ILE A 138 14.83 -16.46 -8.74
CA ILE A 138 16.21 -16.73 -9.11
C ILE A 138 16.17 -17.39 -10.47
N ILE A 139 16.79 -16.76 -11.45
CA ILE A 139 16.95 -17.24 -12.82
C ILE A 139 18.43 -17.19 -13.19
N SER A 140 18.85 -17.98 -14.16
CA SER A 140 20.22 -17.94 -14.68
C SER A 140 20.48 -16.66 -15.49
N PRO A 141 21.74 -16.26 -15.70
CA PRO A 141 22.07 -15.15 -16.58
C PRO A 141 21.51 -15.32 -18.00
N GLU A 142 21.53 -16.54 -18.54
CA GLU A 142 20.98 -16.86 -19.86
C GLU A 142 19.47 -16.69 -19.90
N GLU A 143 18.76 -17.11 -18.84
CA GLU A 143 17.32 -16.90 -18.71
C GLU A 143 16.98 -15.41 -18.60
N ALA A 144 17.76 -14.63 -17.86
CA ALA A 144 17.58 -13.18 -17.75
C ALA A 144 17.78 -12.48 -19.10
N GLU A 145 18.84 -12.83 -19.84
CA GLU A 145 19.10 -12.32 -21.17
C GLU A 145 17.98 -12.68 -22.16
N ALA A 146 17.45 -13.91 -22.09
CA ALA A 146 16.33 -14.33 -22.92
C ALA A 146 15.06 -13.52 -22.65
N LEU A 147 14.76 -13.18 -21.39
CA LEU A 147 13.62 -12.34 -21.04
C LEU A 147 13.81 -10.88 -21.50
N GLN A 148 15.02 -10.35 -21.38
CA GLN A 148 15.34 -9.00 -21.84
C GLN A 148 15.25 -8.87 -23.36
N ASN A 149 15.63 -9.92 -24.09
CA ASN A 149 15.58 -9.99 -25.55
C ASN A 149 14.24 -10.53 -26.09
N MET A 150 13.26 -10.79 -25.23
CA MET A 150 11.93 -11.25 -25.63
C MET A 150 11.27 -10.20 -26.56
N PRO A 151 10.75 -10.60 -27.73
CA PRO A 151 10.00 -9.70 -28.60
C PRO A 151 8.84 -9.04 -27.85
N GLU A 152 8.55 -7.79 -28.18
CA GLU A 152 7.57 -6.99 -27.46
C GLU A 152 6.15 -7.60 -27.52
N GLU A 153 5.82 -8.21 -28.64
CA GLU A 153 4.59 -8.95 -28.91
C GLU A 153 4.41 -10.20 -28.04
N ASP A 154 5.50 -10.77 -27.54
CA ASP A 154 5.49 -11.98 -26.70
C ASP A 154 5.44 -11.66 -25.20
N LYS A 155 5.65 -10.39 -24.82
CA LYS A 155 5.61 -9.96 -23.42
C LYS A 155 4.17 -9.96 -22.90
N THR A 156 3.97 -10.59 -21.74
CA THR A 156 2.67 -10.62 -21.07
C THR A 156 2.50 -9.39 -20.18
N TYR A 157 1.78 -8.39 -20.69
CA TYR A 157 1.48 -7.16 -19.96
C TYR A 157 0.25 -7.26 -19.07
N GLU A 158 0.27 -6.51 -17.97
CA GLU A 158 -0.86 -6.36 -17.06
C GLU A 158 -1.88 -5.36 -17.62
N SER A 159 -3.13 -5.55 -17.23
CA SER A 159 -4.23 -4.64 -17.52
C SER A 159 -5.08 -4.41 -16.27
N VAL A 160 -5.87 -3.34 -16.29
CA VAL A 160 -6.73 -2.99 -15.14
C VAL A 160 -7.99 -3.87 -15.10
N PRO A 161 -8.57 -4.12 -13.91
CA PRO A 161 -9.88 -4.75 -13.81
C PRO A 161 -10.95 -3.95 -14.52
N ARG A 162 -11.94 -4.62 -15.11
CA ARG A 162 -13.06 -3.96 -15.80
C ARG A 162 -13.91 -3.07 -14.88
N TRP A 163 -14.00 -3.39 -13.60
CA TRP A 163 -14.83 -2.63 -12.65
C TRP A 163 -14.28 -1.21 -12.41
N THR A 164 -12.96 -1.00 -12.48
CA THR A 164 -12.34 0.31 -12.22
C THR A 164 -12.75 1.38 -13.24
N GLN A 165 -13.07 0.95 -14.46
CA GLN A 165 -13.50 1.82 -15.56
C GLN A 165 -14.92 2.39 -15.34
N GLN A 166 -15.71 1.75 -14.48
CA GLN A 166 -17.11 2.12 -14.23
C GLN A 166 -17.26 3.03 -13.01
N VAL A 167 -16.19 3.21 -12.23
CA VAL A 167 -16.20 4.06 -11.04
C VAL A 167 -16.25 5.52 -11.45
N LYS A 168 -17.24 6.22 -10.90
CA LYS A 168 -17.44 7.65 -11.16
C LYS A 168 -16.47 8.50 -10.32
N PRO A 169 -16.08 9.68 -10.82
CA PRO A 169 -15.32 10.64 -10.02
C PRO A 169 -16.09 11.06 -8.77
N LEU A 170 -15.36 11.46 -7.73
CA LEU A 170 -15.95 12.00 -6.51
C LEU A 170 -16.69 13.31 -6.78
N ALA A 171 -17.81 13.51 -6.08
CA ALA A 171 -18.58 14.75 -6.16
C ALA A 171 -17.76 15.94 -5.61
N ASP A 172 -17.10 15.71 -4.49
CA ASP A 172 -16.19 16.66 -3.85
C ASP A 172 -14.74 16.23 -4.06
N GLU A 173 -13.87 17.21 -4.30
CA GLU A 173 -12.44 16.97 -4.51
C GLU A 173 -11.77 16.45 -3.23
N LEU A 174 -10.98 15.40 -3.36
CA LEU A 174 -10.15 14.86 -2.28
C LEU A 174 -8.68 15.18 -2.55
N THR A 175 -8.03 15.96 -1.69
CA THR A 175 -6.59 16.22 -1.80
C THR A 175 -5.78 15.42 -0.78
N ILE A 176 -4.76 14.71 -1.26
CA ILE A 176 -3.83 13.96 -0.43
C ILE A 176 -2.52 14.75 -0.27
N PRO A 177 -2.14 15.14 0.95
CA PRO A 177 -0.88 15.84 1.18
C PRO A 177 0.32 14.89 1.06
N MET A 178 1.43 15.45 0.59
CA MET A 178 2.73 14.80 0.47
C MET A 178 3.63 15.15 1.66
N VAL A 179 4.50 14.24 2.05
CA VAL A 179 5.55 14.46 3.05
C VAL A 179 6.74 15.13 2.39
N ALA A 180 7.02 16.37 2.78
CA ALA A 180 8.21 17.12 2.36
C ALA A 180 9.09 17.38 3.58
N GLY A 181 10.00 16.44 3.88
CA GLY A 181 10.81 16.49 5.09
C GLY A 181 9.94 16.34 6.35
N PRO A 182 9.94 17.30 7.29
CA PRO A 182 9.07 17.25 8.47
C PRO A 182 7.63 17.71 8.19
N ASP A 183 7.39 18.35 7.06
CA ASP A 183 6.14 19.06 6.76
C ASP A 183 5.22 18.26 5.82
N LEU A 184 3.95 18.65 5.81
CA LEU A 184 2.96 18.20 4.83
C LEU A 184 2.68 19.33 3.85
N VAL A 185 2.81 19.04 2.56
CA VAL A 185 2.56 19.99 1.48
C VAL A 185 1.49 19.44 0.54
N LEU A 186 0.74 20.32 -0.12
CA LEU A 186 -0.20 19.91 -1.16
C LEU A 186 0.55 19.70 -2.48
N PRO A 187 0.18 18.70 -3.29
CA PRO A 187 0.78 18.51 -4.61
C PRO A 187 0.46 19.68 -5.54
N GLY A 188 1.44 20.06 -6.37
CA GLY A 188 1.22 21.01 -7.47
C GLY A 188 0.41 20.39 -8.61
N GLU A 189 -0.21 21.22 -9.45
CA GLU A 189 -1.03 20.76 -10.60
C GLU A 189 -0.24 19.85 -11.56
N GLU A 190 1.02 20.20 -11.83
CA GLU A 190 1.89 19.48 -12.77
C GLU A 190 2.40 18.15 -12.21
N GLU A 191 2.21 17.91 -10.90
CA GLU A 191 2.70 16.75 -10.18
C GLU A 191 1.59 15.73 -9.91
N LEU A 192 0.36 15.96 -10.40
CA LEU A 192 -0.78 15.10 -10.11
C LEU A 192 -0.76 13.80 -10.92
N ASP A 193 -1.09 12.70 -10.24
CA ASP A 193 -1.24 11.41 -10.89
C ASP A 193 -2.54 11.35 -11.71
N PRO A 194 -2.47 11.03 -13.02
CA PRO A 194 -3.63 11.08 -13.91
C PRO A 194 -4.72 10.08 -13.55
N ALA A 195 -4.37 8.91 -12.97
CA ALA A 195 -5.35 7.90 -12.58
C ALA A 195 -6.23 8.39 -11.44
N PHE A 196 -5.64 9.11 -10.48
CA PHE A 196 -6.35 9.69 -9.34
C PHE A 196 -7.10 10.95 -9.74
N LEU A 197 -6.49 11.79 -10.57
CA LEU A 197 -7.11 13.02 -11.05
C LEU A 197 -8.41 12.74 -11.82
N ARG A 198 -8.45 11.67 -12.63
CA ARG A 198 -9.67 11.21 -13.31
C ARG A 198 -10.84 10.96 -12.35
N LEU A 199 -10.55 10.60 -11.10
CA LEU A 199 -11.54 10.31 -10.07
C LEU A 199 -11.76 11.47 -9.08
N ASN A 200 -11.30 12.67 -9.42
CA ASN A 200 -11.36 13.87 -8.59
C ASN A 200 -10.57 13.73 -7.27
N ILE A 201 -9.43 13.01 -7.35
CA ILE A 201 -8.49 12.84 -6.25
C ILE A 201 -7.16 13.50 -6.66
N ARG A 202 -6.75 14.52 -5.92
CA ARG A 202 -5.47 15.20 -6.09
C ARG A 202 -4.40 14.49 -5.27
N LEU A 203 -3.65 13.63 -5.93
CA LEU A 203 -2.54 12.88 -5.35
C LEU A 203 -1.31 13.11 -6.22
N GLY A 204 -0.18 13.48 -5.61
CA GLY A 204 1.08 13.61 -6.31
C GLY A 204 1.54 12.27 -6.88
N VAL A 205 2.23 12.27 -8.03
CA VAL A 205 2.75 11.06 -8.70
C VAL A 205 3.55 10.22 -7.70
N PRO A 206 3.08 9.02 -7.31
CA PRO A 206 3.82 8.21 -6.35
C PRO A 206 5.09 7.65 -6.98
N HIS A 207 6.13 7.47 -6.17
CA HIS A 207 7.40 6.89 -6.61
C HIS A 207 7.28 5.36 -6.77
N ILE A 208 6.65 4.93 -7.86
CA ILE A 208 6.32 3.51 -8.12
C ILE A 208 7.35 2.77 -8.98
N LEU A 209 8.25 3.50 -9.65
CA LEU A 209 9.28 2.90 -10.49
C LEU A 209 10.48 2.50 -9.61
N PHE A 210 10.93 1.26 -9.76
CA PHE A 210 12.09 0.71 -9.07
C PHE A 210 13.35 0.92 -9.94
N THR A 211 13.66 2.19 -10.22
CA THR A 211 14.88 2.62 -10.93
C THR A 211 15.84 3.31 -9.98
#